data_AF-A0A539D3E3-F1
#
_entry.id   AF-A0A539D3E3-F1
#
_cell.length_a   1.000
_cell.length_b   1.000
_cell.length_c   1.000
_cell.angle_alpha   90.00
_cell.angle_beta   90.00
_cell.angle_gamma   90.00
#
_symmetry.space_group_name_H-M   'P 1'
#
loop_
_entity.id
_entity.type
_entity.pdbx_description
1 polymer ?
#
loop_
_entity_poly.entity_id
_entity_poly.type
_entity_poly.pdbx_seq_one_letter_code
_entity_poly.pdbx_strand_id
1 'polypeptide(L)'
;GGAVAGASIFYLILAIVMGLVQRRFNPPLGLVTLVFVPATLGVVWLGTRLDTLMVLPELSYLSAGKVWGLIILAYCAVASLLPMWLLLQPRGYLGGFVLYLALAAGVIGIFFGGFPIQQESFKTWNAPGVTGSLFPFLFVTIACGACSGFHGLVCSGTTSRQIASEAHCQPVGYGAMLLEAFVALIALSTVMIVGQATIQAGRLAPGTIYGNGIGDYLCVVIGKQHRLLAITFGAMAFSW
;
A
#
# COMPACT_ATOMS: atom_id res chain seq x y z
N GLY A 1 0.97 12.91 3.72
CA GLY A 1 0.47 13.83 4.77
C GLY A 1 0.91 13.33 6.13
N GLY A 2 0.77 14.15 7.17
CA GLY A 2 1.16 13.79 8.55
C GLY A 2 0.40 12.59 9.09
N ALA A 3 -0.89 12.44 8.74
CA ALA A 3 -1.73 11.32 9.14
C ALA A 3 -1.19 9.96 8.67
N VAL A 4 -0.75 9.88 7.40
CA VAL A 4 -0.17 8.66 6.84
C VAL A 4 1.18 8.36 7.51
N ALA A 5 2.01 9.38 7.70
CA ALA A 5 3.31 9.22 8.37
C ALA A 5 3.15 8.70 9.82
N GLY A 6 2.24 9.31 10.59
CA GLY A 6 1.94 8.88 11.96
C GLY A 6 1.39 7.45 12.00
N ALA A 7 0.41 7.15 11.14
CA ALA A 7 -0.16 5.81 11.06
C ALA A 7 0.90 4.75 10.69
N SER A 8 1.81 5.05 9.75
CA SER A 8 2.90 4.15 9.37
C SER A 8 3.88 3.92 10.53
N ILE A 9 4.24 4.94 11.32
CA ILE A 9 5.14 4.77 12.47
C ILE A 9 4.48 3.94 13.56
N PHE A 10 3.23 4.23 13.94
CA PHE A 10 2.51 3.45 14.95
C PHE A 10 2.34 2.00 14.51
N TYR A 11 2.12 1.77 13.23
CA TYR A 11 2.09 0.43 12.67
C TYR A 11 3.44 -0.29 12.78
N LEU A 12 4.57 0.37 12.47
CA LEU A 12 5.88 -0.25 12.60
C LEU A 12 6.16 -0.63 14.05
N ILE A 13 5.78 0.22 15.00
CA ILE A 13 5.84 -0.08 16.44
C ILE A 13 4.96 -1.28 16.76
N LEU A 14 3.71 -1.31 16.27
CA LEU A 14 2.78 -2.42 16.48
C LEU A 14 3.33 -3.74 15.91
N ALA A 15 3.98 -3.71 14.76
CA ALA A 15 4.63 -4.87 14.14
C ALA A 15 5.79 -5.38 15.00
N ILE A 16 6.62 -4.48 15.56
CA ILE A 16 7.69 -4.86 16.49
C ILE A 16 7.11 -5.49 17.75
N VAL A 17 6.05 -4.91 18.32
CA VAL A 17 5.36 -5.46 19.50
C VAL A 17 4.80 -6.85 19.18
N MET A 18 4.17 -7.04 18.02
CA MET A 18 3.70 -8.36 17.57
C MET A 18 4.85 -9.36 17.48
N GLY A 19 5.97 -8.99 16.87
CA GLY A 19 7.16 -9.84 16.76
C GLY A 19 7.73 -10.23 18.13
N LEU A 20 7.80 -9.29 19.08
CA LEU A 20 8.25 -9.55 20.45
C LEU A 20 7.28 -10.46 21.22
N VAL A 21 5.97 -10.22 21.11
CA VAL A 21 4.94 -11.04 21.76
C VAL A 21 4.99 -12.47 21.22
N GLN A 22 5.10 -12.62 19.90
CA GLN A 22 5.18 -13.92 19.25
C GLN A 22 6.45 -14.67 19.67
N ARG A 23 7.59 -13.97 19.77
CA ARG A 23 8.85 -14.56 20.22
C ARG A 23 8.86 -14.93 21.71
N ARG A 24 8.23 -14.11 22.56
CA ARG A 24 8.30 -14.26 24.03
C ARG A 24 7.27 -15.25 24.58
N PHE A 25 6.05 -15.22 24.04
CA PHE A 25 4.90 -15.96 24.58
C PHE A 25 4.43 -17.09 23.66
N ASN A 26 4.88 -17.12 22.40
CA ASN A 26 4.45 -18.08 21.37
C ASN A 26 2.93 -18.38 21.38
N PRO A 27 2.06 -17.36 21.39
CA PRO A 27 0.62 -17.54 21.41
C PRO A 27 0.12 -18.20 20.11
N PRO A 28 -1.06 -18.83 20.13
CA PRO A 28 -1.65 -19.39 18.92
C PRO A 28 -1.91 -18.28 17.89
N LEU A 29 -1.64 -18.57 16.61
CA LEU A 29 -1.67 -17.57 15.54
C LEU A 29 -3.02 -16.84 15.45
N GLY A 30 -4.14 -17.56 15.63
CA GLY A 30 -5.47 -16.95 15.58
C GLY A 30 -5.70 -15.89 16.65
N LEU A 31 -5.10 -16.01 17.84
CA LEU A 31 -5.18 -14.99 18.89
C LEU A 31 -4.37 -13.76 18.49
N VAL A 32 -3.19 -13.95 17.90
CA VAL A 32 -2.37 -12.85 17.37
C VAL A 32 -3.14 -12.11 16.28
N THR A 33 -3.78 -12.82 15.35
CA THR A 33 -4.62 -12.21 14.32
C THR A 33 -5.77 -11.41 14.93
N LEU A 34 -6.50 -12.02 15.87
CA LEU A 34 -7.68 -11.42 16.49
C LEU A 34 -7.35 -10.14 17.26
N VAL A 35 -6.15 -10.04 17.84
CA VAL A 35 -5.72 -8.86 18.59
C VAL A 35 -5.05 -7.82 17.69
N PHE A 36 -4.06 -8.23 16.89
CA PHE A 36 -3.20 -7.29 16.19
C PHE A 36 -3.83 -6.76 14.89
N VAL A 37 -4.70 -7.50 14.21
CA VAL A 37 -5.37 -7.00 12.99
C VAL A 37 -6.34 -5.85 13.32
N PRO A 38 -7.24 -5.97 14.32
CA PRO A 38 -8.03 -4.81 14.76
C PRO A 38 -7.17 -3.68 15.32
N ALA A 39 -6.07 -4.00 16.02
CA ALA A 39 -5.12 -2.98 16.48
C ALA A 39 -4.49 -2.21 15.31
N THR A 40 -4.23 -2.86 14.17
CA THR A 40 -3.77 -2.19 12.93
C THR A 40 -4.79 -1.14 12.46
N LEU A 41 -6.08 -1.46 12.47
CA LEU A 41 -7.12 -0.47 12.15
C LEU A 41 -7.20 0.65 13.20
N GLY A 42 -6.98 0.31 14.47
CA GLY A 42 -6.89 1.27 15.58
C GLY A 42 -5.74 2.27 15.41
N VAL A 43 -4.55 1.82 14.99
CA VAL A 43 -3.42 2.73 14.74
C VAL A 43 -3.61 3.58 13.49
N VAL A 44 -4.33 3.10 12.47
CA VAL A 44 -4.76 3.92 11.32
C VAL A 44 -5.64 5.06 11.81
N TRP A 45 -6.65 4.74 12.63
CA TRP A 45 -7.54 5.73 13.23
C TRP A 45 -6.77 6.72 14.10
N LEU A 46 -5.84 6.24 14.95
CA LEU A 46 -5.03 7.09 15.80
C LEU A 46 -4.12 8.02 14.99
N GLY A 47 -3.52 7.52 13.90
CA GLY A 47 -2.71 8.32 12.98
C GLY A 47 -3.49 9.49 12.37
N THR A 48 -4.79 9.31 12.09
CA THR A 48 -5.64 10.43 11.61
C THR A 48 -5.87 11.52 12.66
N ARG A 49 -5.75 11.20 13.95
CA ARG A 49 -5.93 12.16 15.05
C ARG A 49 -4.65 12.91 15.40
N LEU A 50 -3.50 12.31 15.10
CA LEU A 50 -2.17 12.86 15.39
C LEU A 50 -1.50 13.49 14.16
N ASP A 51 -2.27 13.80 13.12
CA ASP A 51 -1.81 14.40 11.84
C ASP A 51 -0.95 15.65 12.06
N THR A 52 -1.30 16.47 13.05
CA THR A 52 -0.62 17.75 13.34
C THR A 52 0.76 17.61 13.98
N LEU A 53 1.08 16.48 14.63
CA LEU A 53 2.35 16.29 15.34
C LEU A 53 3.51 15.88 14.42
N MET A 54 3.22 15.37 13.23
CA MET A 54 4.23 14.83 12.30
C MET A 54 4.34 15.61 10.98
N VAL A 55 3.78 16.81 10.94
CA VAL A 55 4.13 17.80 9.91
C VAL A 55 5.49 18.38 10.31
N LEU A 56 6.56 17.85 9.72
CA LEU A 56 7.90 18.37 9.91
C LEU A 56 7.94 19.84 9.45
N PRO A 57 8.50 20.77 10.25
CA PRO A 57 8.70 22.14 9.81
C PRO A 57 9.59 22.16 8.57
N GLU A 58 9.28 23.01 7.60
CA GLU A 58 10.19 23.26 6.49
C GLU A 58 11.46 23.91 7.05
N LEU A 59 12.52 23.12 7.16
CA LEU A 59 13.86 23.63 7.45
C LEU A 59 14.31 24.45 6.24
N SER A 60 14.87 25.63 6.48
CA SER A 60 15.25 26.64 5.49
C SER A 60 16.12 26.15 4.31
N TYR A 61 16.71 24.94 4.40
CA TYR A 61 17.58 24.35 3.38
C TYR A 61 17.13 22.96 2.90
N LEU A 62 16.06 22.38 3.46
CA LEU A 62 15.58 21.03 3.13
C LEU A 62 14.05 21.00 3.05
N SER A 63 13.53 20.68 1.86
CA SER A 63 12.09 20.43 1.71
C SER A 63 11.66 19.23 2.54
N ALA A 64 10.45 19.26 3.09
CA ALA A 64 9.92 18.19 3.93
C ALA A 64 10.01 16.80 3.26
N GLY A 65 9.85 16.74 1.92
CA GLY A 65 10.00 15.50 1.15
C GLY A 65 11.42 14.92 1.18
N LYS A 66 12.47 15.75 1.14
CA LYS A 66 13.86 15.30 1.24
C LYS A 66 14.19 14.80 2.65
N VAL A 67 13.66 15.46 3.68
CA VAL A 67 13.81 15.02 5.08
C VAL A 67 13.17 13.65 5.27
N TRP A 68 11.93 13.46 4.79
CA TRP A 68 11.27 12.15 4.80
C TRP A 68 12.04 11.09 4.01
N GLY A 69 12.61 11.44 2.85
CA GLY A 69 13.46 10.54 2.08
C GLY A 69 14.67 10.05 2.88
N LEU A 70 15.34 10.94 3.61
CA LEU A 70 16.48 10.59 4.45
C LEU A 70 16.07 9.73 5.67
N ILE A 71 14.92 10.01 6.29
CA ILE A 71 14.35 9.19 7.37
C ILE A 71 14.03 7.78 6.87
N ILE A 72 13.40 7.66 5.70
CA ILE A 72 13.07 6.36 5.09
C ILE A 72 14.34 5.58 4.76
N LEU A 73 15.37 6.25 4.21
CA LEU A 73 16.68 5.61 3.94
C LEU A 73 17.33 5.09 5.23
N ALA A 74 17.34 5.89 6.30
CA ALA A 74 17.85 5.46 7.60
C ALA A 74 17.04 4.28 8.15
N TYR A 75 15.71 4.32 8.06
CA TYR A 75 14.84 3.21 8.42
C TYR A 75 15.16 1.94 7.62
N CYS A 76 15.32 2.03 6.30
CA CYS A 76 15.67 0.88 5.47
C CYS A 76 17.02 0.27 5.86
N ALA A 77 18.00 1.11 6.22
CA ALA A 77 19.30 0.65 6.70
C ALA A 77 19.20 -0.07 8.06
N VAL A 78 18.37 0.42 8.99
CA VAL A 78 18.14 -0.27 10.26
C VAL A 78 17.34 -1.56 10.04
N ALA A 79 16.28 -1.51 9.24
CA ALA A 79 15.40 -2.64 8.97
C ALA A 79 16.12 -3.82 8.30
N SER A 80 17.16 -3.57 7.50
CA SER A 80 17.98 -4.62 6.87
C SER A 80 18.91 -5.35 7.86
N LEU A 81 19.23 -4.72 9.00
CA LEU A 81 20.05 -5.30 10.07
C LEU A 81 19.22 -6.04 11.12
N LEU A 82 17.94 -5.69 11.27
CA LEU A 82 17.06 -6.30 12.25
C LEU A 82 16.69 -7.74 11.86
N PRO A 83 16.50 -8.64 12.85
CA PRO A 83 16.11 -10.00 12.55
C PRO A 83 14.69 -10.06 11.96
N MET A 84 14.51 -10.96 10.99
CA MET A 84 13.27 -11.08 10.22
C MET A 84 12.01 -11.22 11.07
N TRP A 85 12.08 -11.99 12.17
CA TRP A 85 10.97 -12.24 13.07
C TRP A 85 10.52 -11.00 13.86
N LEU A 86 11.38 -9.99 13.99
CA LEU A 86 11.08 -8.80 14.78
C LEU A 86 10.27 -7.76 14.00
N LEU A 87 10.62 -7.55 12.72
CA LEU A 87 10.00 -6.49 11.92
C LEU A 87 9.40 -7.02 10.62
N LEU A 88 10.21 -7.60 9.72
CA LEU A 88 9.77 -7.93 8.36
C LEU A 88 8.59 -8.92 8.33
N GLN A 89 8.64 -9.98 9.15
CA GLN A 89 7.59 -11.01 9.17
C GLN A 89 6.29 -10.50 9.82
N PRO A 90 6.28 -9.89 11.02
CA PRO A 90 5.06 -9.30 11.59
C PRO A 90 4.45 -8.19 10.72
N ARG A 91 5.31 -7.33 10.14
CA ARG A 91 4.90 -6.27 9.21
C ARG A 91 4.24 -6.85 7.96
N GLY A 92 4.84 -7.87 7.34
CA GLY A 92 4.24 -8.53 6.17
C GLY A 92 2.91 -9.20 6.50
N TYR A 93 2.81 -9.83 7.67
CA TYR A 93 1.60 -10.49 8.14
C TYR A 93 0.42 -9.52 8.31
N LEU A 94 0.61 -8.43 9.07
CA LEU A 94 -0.44 -7.42 9.28
C LEU A 94 -0.79 -6.69 7.97
N GLY A 95 0.22 -6.39 7.14
CA GLY A 95 0.04 -5.72 5.85
C GLY A 95 -0.81 -6.55 4.88
N GLY A 96 -0.65 -7.88 4.90
CA GLY A 96 -1.48 -8.79 4.12
C GLY A 96 -2.97 -8.69 4.45
N PHE A 97 -3.35 -8.59 5.73
CA PHE A 97 -4.75 -8.37 6.11
C PHE A 97 -5.27 -7.01 5.67
N VAL A 98 -4.46 -5.95 5.80
CA VAL A 98 -4.83 -4.62 5.32
C VAL A 98 -5.03 -4.63 3.80
N LEU A 99 -4.16 -5.32 3.06
CA LEU A 99 -4.31 -5.51 1.62
C LEU A 99 -5.61 -6.24 1.28
N TYR A 100 -5.92 -7.37 1.93
CA TYR A 100 -7.18 -8.08 1.71
C TYR A 100 -8.41 -7.22 2.02
N LEU A 101 -8.38 -6.42 3.08
CA LEU A 101 -9.44 -5.46 3.40
C LEU A 101 -9.56 -4.37 2.33
N ALA A 102 -8.45 -3.85 1.81
CA ALA A 102 -8.45 -2.87 0.72
C ALA A 102 -8.99 -3.46 -0.59
N LEU A 103 -8.65 -4.72 -0.91
CA LEU A 103 -9.20 -5.45 -2.04
C LEU A 103 -10.71 -5.64 -1.91
N ALA A 104 -11.19 -6.08 -0.74
CA ALA A 104 -12.61 -6.22 -0.45
C ALA A 104 -13.35 -4.88 -0.57
N ALA A 105 -12.78 -3.81 -0.01
CA ALA A 105 -13.33 -2.46 -0.14
C ALA A 105 -13.39 -2.00 -1.60
N GLY A 106 -12.34 -2.29 -2.38
CA GLY A 106 -12.30 -1.97 -3.81
C GLY A 106 -13.38 -2.70 -4.61
N VAL A 107 -13.58 -4.00 -4.38
CA VAL A 107 -14.66 -4.77 -5.01
C VAL A 107 -16.02 -4.18 -4.68
N ILE A 108 -16.28 -3.90 -3.40
CA ILE A 108 -17.55 -3.30 -2.98
C ILE A 108 -17.75 -1.93 -3.62
N GLY A 109 -16.71 -1.09 -3.65
CA GLY A 109 -16.77 0.23 -4.27
C GLY A 109 -17.03 0.20 -5.77
N ILE A 110 -16.46 -0.77 -6.48
CA ILE A 110 -16.68 -0.95 -7.93
C ILE A 110 -18.13 -1.33 -8.21
N PHE A 111 -18.69 -2.32 -7.49
CA PHE A 111 -20.03 -2.83 -7.78
C PHE A 111 -21.17 -2.00 -7.17
N PHE A 112 -20.96 -1.40 -5.99
CA PHE A 112 -22.01 -0.73 -5.23
C PHE A 112 -21.81 0.78 -5.06
N GLY A 113 -20.67 1.33 -5.50
CA GLY A 113 -20.35 2.73 -5.29
C GLY A 113 -21.03 3.72 -6.23
N GLY A 114 -21.51 3.28 -7.40
CA GLY A 114 -22.21 4.14 -8.36
C GLY A 114 -21.35 5.29 -8.91
N PHE A 115 -20.03 5.14 -8.93
CA PHE A 115 -19.12 6.18 -9.37
C PHE A 115 -19.15 6.32 -10.91
N PRO A 116 -19.44 7.50 -11.46
CA PRO A 116 -19.42 7.71 -12.90
C PRO A 116 -17.98 7.63 -13.44
N ILE A 117 -17.81 6.98 -14.58
CA ILE A 117 -16.54 6.95 -15.30
C ILE A 117 -16.29 8.34 -15.88
N GLN A 118 -15.19 8.97 -15.46
CA GLN A 118 -14.78 10.32 -15.85
C GLN A 118 -13.70 10.33 -16.93
N GLN A 119 -13.12 9.16 -17.24
CA GLN A 119 -12.10 9.00 -18.26
C GLN A 119 -12.71 8.52 -19.57
N GLU A 120 -12.19 9.05 -20.68
CA GLU A 120 -12.52 8.57 -22.02
C GLU A 120 -12.09 7.11 -22.19
N SER A 121 -12.91 6.31 -22.87
CA SER A 121 -12.62 4.89 -23.16
C SER A 121 -11.40 4.72 -24.07
N PHE A 122 -11.13 5.72 -24.91
CA PHE A 122 -9.97 5.77 -25.79
C PHE A 122 -9.46 7.21 -25.88
N LYS A 123 -8.17 7.40 -25.57
CA LYS A 123 -7.51 8.71 -25.70
C LYS A 123 -6.67 8.77 -26.98
N THR A 124 -5.64 7.95 -27.06
CA THR A 124 -4.69 7.93 -28.17
C THR A 124 -3.76 6.71 -28.06
N TRP A 125 -3.23 6.26 -29.19
CA TRP A 125 -2.14 5.27 -29.24
C TRP A 125 -0.75 5.89 -28.99
N ASN A 126 -0.65 7.22 -29.06
CA ASN A 126 0.60 7.95 -28.87
C ASN A 126 0.62 8.59 -27.49
N ALA A 127 1.49 8.10 -26.59
CA ALA A 127 1.64 8.69 -25.27
C ALA A 127 2.51 9.97 -25.34
N PRO A 128 2.17 11.05 -24.61
CA PRO A 128 3.04 12.22 -24.52
C PRO A 128 4.34 11.87 -23.79
N GLY A 129 5.50 12.18 -24.39
CA GLY A 129 6.82 11.96 -23.80
C GLY A 129 7.71 11.00 -24.60
N VAL A 130 8.85 10.62 -24.01
CA VAL A 130 9.92 9.81 -24.64
C VAL A 130 9.49 8.40 -25.05
N THR A 131 8.30 7.97 -24.64
CA THR A 131 7.82 6.58 -24.77
C THR A 131 6.94 6.35 -25.99
N GLY A 132 6.52 7.42 -26.70
CA GLY A 132 6.07 7.47 -28.10
C GLY A 132 4.83 6.67 -28.49
N SER A 133 4.75 5.37 -28.15
CA SER A 133 3.68 4.45 -28.49
C SER A 133 3.23 3.67 -27.26
N LEU A 134 1.91 3.58 -27.08
CA LEU A 134 1.27 2.91 -25.94
C LEU A 134 1.60 1.41 -25.90
N PHE A 135 1.65 0.75 -27.05
CA PHE A 135 1.79 -0.71 -27.14
C PHE A 135 3.13 -1.23 -26.61
N PRO A 136 4.31 -0.75 -27.07
CA PRO A 136 5.59 -1.19 -26.48
C PRO A 136 5.74 -0.70 -25.04
N PHE A 137 5.25 0.50 -24.72
CA PHE A 137 5.40 1.04 -23.37
C PHE A 137 4.59 0.27 -22.32
N LEU A 138 3.41 -0.24 -22.67
CA LEU A 138 2.60 -1.10 -21.80
C LEU A 138 3.36 -2.37 -21.41
N PHE A 139 3.97 -3.05 -22.39
CA PHE A 139 4.77 -4.23 -22.08
C PHE A 139 5.99 -3.89 -21.25
N VAL A 140 6.68 -2.77 -21.51
CA VAL A 140 7.82 -2.35 -20.69
C VAL A 140 7.37 -2.03 -19.26
N THR A 141 6.31 -1.26 -19.05
CA THR A 141 5.83 -0.91 -17.70
C THR A 141 5.36 -2.13 -16.90
N ILE A 142 4.73 -3.11 -17.55
CA ILE A 142 4.36 -4.39 -16.91
C ILE A 142 5.59 -5.28 -16.70
N ALA A 143 6.48 -5.36 -17.69
CA ALA A 143 7.67 -6.22 -17.66
C ALA A 143 8.78 -5.69 -16.75
N CYS A 144 8.83 -4.39 -16.43
CA CYS A 144 9.86 -3.85 -15.55
C CYS A 144 9.90 -4.52 -14.16
N GLY A 145 8.80 -5.11 -13.69
CA GLY A 145 8.78 -5.94 -12.48
C GLY A 145 9.26 -7.38 -12.70
N ALA A 146 8.78 -8.03 -13.76
CA ALA A 146 9.03 -9.45 -14.06
C ALA A 146 10.38 -9.72 -14.75
N CYS A 147 10.78 -8.88 -15.71
CA CYS A 147 11.96 -9.05 -16.56
C CYS A 147 13.24 -8.42 -15.97
N SER A 148 13.14 -7.45 -15.05
CA SER A 148 14.32 -6.82 -14.43
C SER A 148 15.02 -7.71 -13.41
N GLY A 149 14.44 -8.87 -13.08
CA GLY A 149 14.92 -9.74 -12.00
C GLY A 149 14.71 -9.16 -10.59
N PHE A 150 14.20 -7.93 -10.46
CA PHE A 150 14.01 -7.27 -9.18
C PHE A 150 12.94 -7.97 -8.33
N HIS A 151 11.82 -8.43 -8.93
CA HIS A 151 10.87 -9.28 -8.22
C HIS A 151 11.50 -10.60 -7.75
N GLY A 152 12.34 -11.22 -8.59
CA GLY A 152 13.10 -12.40 -8.18
C GLY A 152 14.02 -12.14 -6.99
N LEU A 153 14.73 -11.00 -6.98
CA LEU A 153 15.58 -10.57 -5.87
C LEU A 153 14.78 -10.26 -4.60
N VAL A 154 13.66 -9.56 -4.70
CA VAL A 154 12.80 -9.22 -3.55
C VAL A 154 12.10 -10.48 -3.00
N CYS A 155 11.57 -11.35 -3.86
CA CYS A 155 10.97 -12.64 -3.47
C CYS A 155 12.01 -13.62 -2.90
N SER A 156 13.29 -13.49 -3.28
CA SER A 156 14.38 -14.28 -2.69
C SER A 156 14.72 -13.90 -1.24
N GLY A 157 14.15 -12.80 -0.72
CA GLY A 157 14.35 -12.35 0.65
C GLY A 157 13.43 -13.04 1.65
N THR A 158 12.14 -12.70 1.62
CA THR A 158 11.19 -13.14 2.66
C THR A 158 10.45 -14.42 2.32
N THR A 159 9.94 -14.52 1.10
CA THR A 159 9.13 -15.66 0.65
C THR A 159 9.95 -16.94 0.62
N SER A 160 11.18 -16.91 0.06
CA SER A 160 12.10 -18.06 0.05
C SER A 160 12.47 -18.57 1.45
N ARG A 161 12.55 -17.68 2.45
CA ARG A 161 12.90 -18.01 3.84
C ARG A 161 11.71 -18.47 4.68
N GLN A 162 10.48 -18.29 4.19
CA GLN A 162 9.25 -18.63 4.91
C GLN A 162 8.48 -19.80 4.28
N ILE A 163 8.75 -20.15 3.02
CA ILE A 163 8.16 -21.32 2.38
C ILE A 163 8.63 -22.59 3.09
N ALA A 164 7.67 -23.36 3.62
CA ALA A 164 7.94 -24.59 4.35
C ALA A 164 8.24 -25.81 3.45
N SER A 165 7.77 -25.81 2.21
CA SER A 165 7.97 -26.91 1.26
C SER A 165 7.93 -26.42 -0.19
N GLU A 166 8.62 -27.13 -1.08
CA GLU A 166 8.64 -26.80 -2.51
C GLU A 166 7.24 -26.87 -3.15
N ALA A 167 6.37 -27.76 -2.65
CA ALA A 167 4.98 -27.85 -3.09
C ALA A 167 4.19 -26.55 -2.82
N HIS A 168 4.61 -25.71 -1.87
CA HIS A 168 3.99 -24.41 -1.61
C HIS A 168 4.52 -23.30 -2.54
N CYS A 169 5.60 -23.52 -3.29
CA CYS A 169 6.18 -22.49 -4.17
C CYS A 169 5.19 -22.05 -5.26
N GLN A 170 4.54 -23.01 -5.93
CA GLN A 170 3.57 -22.71 -7.00
C GLN A 170 2.35 -21.93 -6.48
N PRO A 171 1.61 -22.38 -5.44
CA PRO A 171 0.43 -21.64 -4.98
C PRO A 171 0.79 -20.26 -4.42
N VAL A 172 1.92 -20.12 -3.72
CA VAL A 172 2.36 -18.82 -3.18
C VAL A 172 2.79 -17.88 -4.31
N GLY A 173 3.62 -18.33 -5.24
CA GLY A 173 4.11 -17.51 -6.35
C GLY A 173 3.01 -17.11 -7.31
N TYR A 174 2.21 -18.07 -7.78
CA TYR A 174 1.09 -17.80 -8.68
C TYR A 174 -0.02 -16.98 -8.00
N GLY A 175 -0.35 -17.29 -6.75
CA GLY A 175 -1.33 -16.53 -5.97
C GLY A 175 -0.92 -15.08 -5.75
N ALA A 176 0.37 -14.82 -5.47
CA ALA A 176 0.89 -13.46 -5.36
C ALA A 176 0.72 -12.67 -6.67
N MET A 177 1.06 -13.28 -7.81
CA MET A 177 0.90 -12.64 -9.13
C MET A 177 -0.57 -12.33 -9.46
N LEU A 178 -1.50 -13.23 -9.11
CA LEU A 178 -2.93 -12.99 -9.27
C LEU A 178 -3.43 -11.84 -8.40
N LEU A 179 -2.98 -11.76 -7.14
CA LEU A 179 -3.34 -10.67 -6.24
C LEU A 179 -2.76 -9.33 -6.72
N GLU A 180 -1.52 -9.28 -7.22
CA GLU A 180 -0.94 -8.09 -7.83
C GLU A 180 -1.75 -7.61 -9.05
N ALA A 181 -2.12 -8.53 -9.95
CA ALA A 181 -2.98 -8.21 -11.08
C ALA A 181 -4.34 -7.65 -10.62
N PHE A 182 -4.90 -8.19 -9.54
CA PHE A 182 -6.15 -7.71 -8.97
C PHE A 182 -6.03 -6.30 -8.36
N VAL A 183 -4.94 -6.01 -7.65
CA VAL A 183 -4.62 -4.65 -7.19
C VAL A 183 -4.50 -3.69 -8.36
N ALA A 184 -3.87 -4.11 -9.47
CA ALA A 184 -3.74 -3.28 -10.67
C ALA A 184 -5.10 -2.96 -11.31
N LEU A 185 -6.05 -3.90 -11.31
CA LEU A 185 -7.42 -3.65 -11.78
C LEU A 185 -8.16 -2.64 -10.90
N ILE A 186 -8.04 -2.74 -9.58
CA ILE A 186 -8.62 -1.76 -8.66
C ILE A 186 -7.93 -0.40 -8.82
N ALA A 187 -6.61 -0.36 -8.98
CA ALA A 187 -5.90 0.89 -9.25
C ALA A 187 -6.40 1.55 -10.54
N LEU A 188 -6.60 0.77 -11.61
CA LEU A 188 -7.20 1.26 -12.85
C LEU A 188 -8.60 1.83 -12.60
N SER A 189 -9.45 1.14 -11.82
CA SER A 189 -10.80 1.63 -11.52
C SER A 189 -10.76 2.95 -10.73
N THR A 190 -9.80 3.13 -9.81
CA THR A 190 -9.62 4.41 -9.10
C THR A 190 -9.25 5.54 -10.06
N VAL A 191 -8.43 5.28 -11.07
CA VAL A 191 -8.07 6.27 -12.10
C VAL A 191 -9.27 6.61 -12.99
N MET A 192 -10.11 5.63 -13.31
CA MET A 192 -11.29 5.82 -14.18
C MET A 192 -12.33 6.79 -13.59
N ILE A 193 -12.42 6.88 -12.26
CA ILE A 193 -13.41 7.73 -11.57
C ILE A 193 -12.86 9.12 -11.23
N VAL A 194 -11.55 9.36 -11.37
CA VAL A 194 -10.95 10.68 -11.13
C VAL A 194 -11.24 11.63 -12.29
N GLY A 195 -11.62 12.86 -11.96
CA GLY A 195 -11.89 13.91 -12.94
C GLY A 195 -10.67 14.25 -13.80
N GLN A 196 -10.89 14.45 -15.10
CA GLN A 196 -9.84 14.73 -16.09
C GLN A 196 -9.01 15.97 -15.74
N ALA A 197 -9.66 17.02 -15.20
CA ALA A 197 -9.00 18.25 -14.75
C ALA A 197 -7.97 18.00 -13.62
N THR A 198 -8.26 17.04 -12.72
CA THR A 198 -7.36 16.68 -11.63
C THR A 198 -6.11 15.95 -12.14
N ILE A 199 -6.28 15.07 -13.14
CA ILE A 199 -5.16 14.35 -13.77
C ILE A 199 -4.30 15.31 -14.61
N GLN A 200 -4.93 16.13 -15.45
CA GLN A 200 -4.23 17.06 -16.34
C GLN A 200 -3.48 18.16 -15.59
N ALA A 201 -3.98 18.59 -14.44
CA ALA A 201 -3.27 19.52 -13.59
C ALA A 201 -1.95 18.94 -13.04
N GLY A 202 -1.76 17.61 -13.06
CA GLY A 202 -0.54 16.95 -12.58
C GLY A 202 -0.27 17.16 -11.09
N ARG A 203 -1.28 17.59 -10.33
CA ARG A 203 -1.11 18.06 -8.94
C ARG A 203 -1.11 16.94 -7.90
N LEU A 204 -1.59 15.75 -8.26
CA LEU A 204 -1.67 14.61 -7.35
C LEU A 204 -0.71 13.50 -7.78
N ALA A 205 0.09 13.04 -6.83
CA ALA A 205 0.91 11.85 -7.02
C ALA A 205 0.03 10.60 -7.24
N PRO A 206 0.49 9.60 -8.01
CA PRO A 206 -0.28 8.37 -8.26
C PRO A 206 -0.76 7.67 -6.98
N GLY A 207 0.08 7.61 -5.94
CA GLY A 207 -0.32 7.02 -4.65
C GLY A 207 -1.47 7.78 -3.96
N THR A 208 -1.56 9.09 -4.14
CA THR A 208 -2.68 9.90 -3.62
C THR A 208 -3.97 9.62 -4.40
N ILE A 209 -3.87 9.42 -5.72
CA ILE A 209 -5.02 9.04 -6.56
C ILE A 209 -5.59 7.70 -6.09
N TYR A 210 -4.71 6.70 -5.96
CA TYR A 210 -5.10 5.38 -5.47
C TYR A 210 -5.70 5.44 -4.06
N GLY A 211 -5.03 6.10 -3.12
CA GLY A 211 -5.49 6.21 -1.73
C GLY A 211 -6.84 6.93 -1.61
N ASN A 212 -7.07 7.97 -2.42
CA ASN A 212 -8.36 8.64 -2.50
C ASN A 212 -9.45 7.72 -3.05
N GLY A 213 -9.17 6.99 -4.13
CA GLY A 213 -10.14 6.09 -4.74
C GLY A 213 -10.54 4.94 -3.81
N ILE A 214 -9.57 4.28 -3.16
CA ILE A 214 -9.85 3.27 -2.12
C ILE A 214 -10.63 3.89 -0.95
N GLY A 215 -10.31 5.12 -0.56
CA GLY A 215 -11.04 5.84 0.48
C GLY A 215 -12.50 6.09 0.09
N ASP A 216 -12.76 6.49 -1.15
CA ASP A 216 -14.11 6.70 -1.67
C ASP A 216 -14.89 5.37 -1.77
N TYR A 217 -14.23 4.28 -2.18
CA TYR A 217 -14.79 2.93 -2.18
C TYR A 217 -15.15 2.45 -0.78
N LEU A 218 -14.26 2.65 0.19
CA LEU A 218 -14.51 2.26 1.58
C LEU A 218 -15.65 3.09 2.21
N CYS A 219 -15.83 4.36 1.80
CA CYS A 219 -16.95 5.19 2.24
C CYS A 219 -18.33 4.64 1.83
N VAL A 220 -18.42 3.74 0.85
CA VAL A 220 -19.65 3.01 0.51
C VAL A 220 -20.10 2.14 1.69
N VAL A 221 -19.16 1.60 2.45
CA VAL A 221 -19.41 0.71 3.59
C VAL A 221 -19.53 1.49 4.89
N ILE A 222 -18.57 2.39 5.17
CA ILE A 222 -18.48 3.07 6.48
C ILE A 222 -19.18 4.43 6.52
N GLY A 223 -19.63 4.94 5.38
CA GLY A 223 -20.26 6.26 5.26
C GLY A 223 -19.27 7.40 5.04
N LYS A 224 -19.73 8.46 4.37
CA LYS A 224 -18.91 9.61 3.93
C LYS A 224 -18.33 10.42 5.10
N GLN A 225 -18.95 10.35 6.28
CA GLN A 225 -18.46 11.03 7.49
C GLN A 225 -17.07 10.55 7.95
N HIS A 226 -16.62 9.35 7.50
CA HIS A 226 -15.33 8.79 7.87
C HIS A 226 -14.29 8.85 6.74
N ARG A 227 -14.47 9.76 5.77
CA ARG A 227 -13.62 9.85 4.57
C ARG A 227 -12.13 10.05 4.86
N LEU A 228 -11.76 10.86 5.86
CA LEU A 228 -10.35 11.06 6.22
C LEU A 228 -9.69 9.76 6.68
N LEU A 229 -10.41 8.96 7.47
CA LEU A 229 -9.94 7.63 7.87
C LEU A 229 -9.86 6.71 6.67
N ALA A 230 -10.86 6.75 5.79
CA ALA A 230 -10.91 5.89 4.60
C ALA A 230 -9.74 6.14 3.65
N ILE A 231 -9.41 7.40 3.40
CA ILE A 231 -8.27 7.80 2.57
C ILE A 231 -6.96 7.46 3.24
N THR A 232 -6.85 7.68 4.56
CA THR A 232 -5.63 7.31 5.30
C THR A 232 -5.41 5.80 5.23
N PHE A 233 -6.47 4.99 5.39
CA PHE A 233 -6.44 3.55 5.20
C PHE A 233 -6.02 3.18 3.77
N GLY A 234 -6.62 3.79 2.75
CA GLY A 234 -6.29 3.52 1.34
C GLY A 234 -4.86 3.89 0.96
N ALA A 235 -4.37 5.04 1.45
CA ALA A 235 -2.99 5.46 1.27
C ALA A 235 -2.01 4.53 1.99
N MET A 236 -2.37 4.05 3.19
CA MET A 236 -1.58 3.07 3.91
C MET A 236 -1.53 1.73 3.18
N ALA A 237 -2.67 1.25 2.67
CA ALA A 237 -2.78 0.01 1.89
C ALA A 237 -1.82 -0.02 0.68
N PHE A 238 -1.53 1.14 0.10
CA PHE A 238 -0.55 1.30 -0.99
C PHE A 238 0.91 1.32 -0.52
N SER A 239 1.16 1.72 0.73
CA SER A 239 2.50 1.98 1.26
C SER A 239 3.12 0.82 2.06
N TRP A 240 2.45 -0.34 2.15
CA TRP A 240 2.89 -1.49 2.95
C TRP A 240 3.92 -2.38 2.28
#